data_AF-A0A087Y4R4-F1
#
_entry.id   AF-A0A087Y4R4-F1
#
_cell.length_a   1.000
_cell.length_b   1.000
_cell.length_c   1.000
_cell.angle_alpha   90.00
_cell.angle_beta   90.00
_cell.angle_gamma   90.00
#
_symmetry.space_group_name_H-M   'P 1'
#
loop_
_entity.id
_entity.type
_entity.pdbx_description
1 polymer ?
#
loop_
_entity_poly.entity_id
_entity_poly.type
_entity_poly.pdbx_seq_one_letter_code
_entity_poly.pdbx_strand_id
1 'polypeptide(L)'
;MSLGDDTLLCNYPKCRAKLSGFAWVTSCSHVFCDQHGSGEFSRSPAICPACSTALSGKLDIVRTELSPCEEYKAMVLAGLRPDIVLDISSRALAFWSYQVHQERMYQEYSLSRADTQLKQMEKVLNQQNQSREIELTAMRGEIASLKKVMEEYKRKYSEVSERLMERNRQYQKLQGLYDSLRLRNMVVGAGERETPLL
;
A
#
# COMPACT_ATOMS: atom_id res chain seq x y z
N MET A 1 12.13 -21.15 0.11
CA MET A 1 11.71 -21.56 1.47
C MET A 1 11.84 -23.06 1.53
N SER A 2 12.62 -23.59 2.47
CA SER A 2 12.95 -25.02 2.53
C SER A 2 11.69 -25.87 2.73
N LEU A 3 11.53 -26.90 1.90
CA LEU A 3 10.50 -27.95 1.97
C LEU A 3 10.76 -28.96 3.12
N GLY A 4 11.35 -28.53 4.24
CA GLY A 4 11.96 -29.47 5.18
C GLY A 4 12.17 -28.96 6.59
N ASP A 5 11.24 -28.16 7.10
CA ASP A 5 11.18 -27.91 8.54
C ASP A 5 9.85 -28.50 9.01
N ASP A 6 9.76 -29.84 9.04
CA ASP A 6 8.62 -30.63 9.53
C ASP A 6 8.43 -30.35 11.02
N THR A 7 7.89 -29.18 11.30
CA THR A 7 7.71 -28.61 12.63
C THR A 7 6.23 -28.54 12.90
N LEU A 8 5.80 -29.14 14.01
CA LEU A 8 4.42 -29.00 14.46
C LEU A 8 4.16 -27.54 14.82
N LEU A 9 3.01 -27.04 14.39
CA LEU A 9 2.54 -25.70 14.72
C LEU A 9 1.36 -25.79 15.68
N CYS A 10 1.28 -24.86 16.62
CA CYS A 10 0.15 -24.79 17.53
C CYS A 10 -1.16 -24.60 16.75
N ASN A 11 -2.11 -25.53 16.92
CA ASN A 11 -3.42 -25.48 16.30
C ASN A 11 -4.39 -24.51 17.00
N TYR A 12 -3.95 -23.78 18.03
CA TYR A 12 -4.79 -22.74 18.63
C TYR A 12 -5.01 -21.61 17.61
N PRO A 13 -6.26 -21.14 17.43
CA PRO A 13 -6.56 -20.08 16.47
C PRO A 13 -5.65 -18.86 16.68
N LYS A 14 -4.97 -18.43 15.60
CA LYS A 14 -4.06 -17.27 15.56
C LYS A 14 -2.69 -17.45 16.26
N CYS A 15 -2.40 -18.57 16.94
CA CYS A 15 -1.09 -18.74 17.60
C CYS A 15 0.01 -19.10 16.60
N ARG A 16 -0.14 -20.23 15.90
CA ARG A 16 0.81 -20.73 14.89
C ARG A 16 2.28 -20.81 15.34
N ALA A 17 2.53 -20.84 16.65
CA ALA A 17 3.87 -20.97 17.19
C ALA A 17 4.45 -22.34 16.81
N LYS A 18 5.72 -22.35 16.41
CA LYS A 18 6.49 -23.60 16.25
C LYS A 18 6.59 -24.29 17.60
N LEU A 19 6.29 -25.58 17.61
CA LEU A 19 6.32 -26.39 18.83
C LEU A 19 7.69 -27.06 18.97
N SER A 20 8.25 -26.96 20.17
CA SER A 20 9.54 -27.53 20.53
C SER A 20 9.53 -27.91 22.01
N GLY A 21 10.25 -28.96 22.39
CA GLY A 21 10.23 -29.46 23.77
C GLY A 21 8.91 -30.17 24.06
N PHE A 22 8.02 -29.55 24.83
CA PHE A 22 6.73 -30.15 25.19
C PHE A 22 5.55 -29.57 24.39
N ALA A 23 4.59 -30.42 24.06
CA ALA A 23 3.34 -30.04 23.45
C ALA A 23 2.17 -30.83 24.04
N TRP A 24 0.97 -30.26 23.94
CA TRP A 24 -0.27 -30.88 24.35
C TRP A 24 -0.99 -31.45 23.13
N VAL A 25 -1.13 -32.77 23.07
CA VAL A 25 -1.76 -33.49 21.96
C VAL A 25 -3.12 -34.01 22.41
N THR A 26 -4.12 -33.92 21.55
CA THR A 26 -5.48 -34.40 21.81
C THR A 26 -5.81 -35.65 21.00
N SER A 27 -6.80 -36.44 21.45
CA SER A 27 -7.29 -37.62 20.71
C SER A 27 -7.95 -37.27 19.38
N CYS A 28 -8.42 -36.03 19.20
CA CYS A 28 -8.87 -35.50 17.91
C CYS A 28 -7.72 -35.01 17.00
N SER A 29 -6.48 -35.45 17.26
CA SER A 29 -5.28 -35.17 16.47
C SER A 29 -4.90 -33.70 16.37
N HIS A 30 -5.25 -32.86 17.36
CA HIS A 30 -4.77 -31.47 17.44
C HIS A 30 -3.62 -31.34 18.46
N VAL A 31 -2.75 -30.37 18.23
CA VAL A 31 -1.55 -30.12 19.04
C VAL A 31 -1.41 -28.64 19.41
N PHE A 32 -1.04 -28.39 20.66
CA PHE A 32 -1.01 -27.06 21.25
C PHE A 32 0.30 -26.80 21.99
N CYS A 33 0.74 -25.54 22.01
CA CYS A 33 1.87 -25.14 22.84
C CYS A 33 1.50 -25.18 24.33
N ASP A 34 2.51 -25.15 25.19
CA ASP A 34 2.32 -25.27 26.64
C ASP A 34 1.41 -24.16 27.20
N GLN A 35 1.50 -22.95 26.68
CA GLN A 35 0.65 -21.82 27.08
C GLN A 35 -0.84 -22.09 26.84
N HIS A 36 -1.22 -22.56 25.64
CA HIS A 36 -2.62 -22.82 25.31
C HIS A 36 -3.10 -24.13 25.92
N GLY A 37 -2.27 -25.16 25.94
CA GLY A 37 -2.62 -26.45 26.53
C GLY A 37 -2.92 -26.34 28.01
N SER A 38 -2.02 -25.72 28.79
CA SER A 38 -2.25 -25.50 30.23
C SER A 38 -3.44 -24.60 30.52
N GLY A 39 -3.69 -23.56 29.70
CA GLY A 39 -4.81 -22.63 29.89
C GLY A 39 -6.19 -23.22 29.57
N GLU A 40 -6.30 -23.99 28.49
CA GLU A 40 -7.58 -24.52 27.98
C GLU A 40 -7.93 -25.86 28.60
N PHE A 41 -6.96 -26.76 28.78
CA PHE A 41 -7.22 -28.13 29.26
C PHE A 41 -7.28 -28.27 30.78
N SER A 42 -6.96 -27.21 31.52
CA SER A 42 -7.21 -27.17 32.98
C SER A 42 -8.69 -26.93 33.32
N ARG A 43 -9.53 -26.61 32.33
CA ARG A 43 -10.96 -26.32 32.50
C ARG A 43 -11.78 -27.60 32.37
N SER A 44 -12.91 -27.68 33.09
CA SER A 44 -13.87 -28.77 32.99
C SER A 44 -15.23 -28.26 32.51
N PRO A 45 -15.83 -28.84 31.44
CA PRO A 45 -15.25 -29.87 30.59
C PRO A 45 -14.12 -29.34 29.73
N ALA A 46 -13.10 -30.17 29.46
CA ALA A 46 -12.06 -29.83 28.50
C ALA A 46 -12.63 -29.97 27.07
N ILE A 47 -12.46 -28.94 26.25
CA ILE A 47 -12.94 -28.89 24.87
C ILE A 47 -11.75 -28.53 23.99
N CYS A 48 -11.58 -29.23 22.86
CA CYS A 48 -10.55 -28.92 21.89
C CYS A 48 -10.75 -27.51 21.30
N PRO A 49 -9.80 -26.56 21.46
CA PRO A 49 -9.93 -25.20 20.92
C PRO A 49 -9.95 -25.13 19.39
N ALA A 50 -9.52 -26.19 18.70
CA ALA A 50 -9.43 -26.21 17.24
C ALA A 50 -10.70 -26.76 16.56
N CYS A 51 -11.35 -27.76 17.16
CA CYS A 51 -12.49 -28.46 16.53
C CYS A 51 -13.72 -28.64 17.44
N SER A 52 -13.69 -28.08 18.66
CA SER A 52 -14.78 -28.12 19.63
C SER A 52 -15.20 -29.52 20.11
N THR A 53 -14.41 -30.55 19.84
CA THR A 53 -14.61 -31.89 20.39
C THR A 53 -14.46 -31.87 21.90
N ALA A 54 -15.41 -32.45 22.63
CA ALA A 54 -15.30 -32.66 24.08
C ALA A 54 -14.27 -33.76 24.38
N LEU A 55 -13.38 -33.50 25.33
CA LEU A 55 -12.25 -34.35 25.69
C LEU A 55 -12.43 -34.83 27.14
N SER A 56 -13.11 -35.95 27.31
CA SER A 56 -13.50 -36.49 28.63
C SER A 56 -12.81 -37.81 28.98
N GLY A 57 -12.17 -38.46 28.01
CA GLY A 57 -11.38 -39.67 28.19
C GLY A 57 -10.04 -39.41 28.88
N LYS A 58 -9.57 -40.40 29.65
CA LYS A 58 -8.31 -40.30 30.41
C LYS A 58 -7.07 -40.06 29.54
N LEU A 59 -7.13 -40.45 28.26
CA LEU A 59 -6.05 -40.30 27.28
C LEU A 59 -6.43 -39.33 26.15
N ASP A 60 -7.51 -38.57 26.32
CA ASP A 60 -7.94 -37.59 25.31
C ASP A 60 -7.01 -36.39 25.21
N ILE A 61 -6.21 -36.15 26.25
CA ILE A 61 -5.26 -35.05 26.34
C ILE A 61 -3.98 -35.59 26.95
N VAL A 62 -2.88 -35.45 26.22
CA VAL A 62 -1.55 -35.89 26.66
C VAL A 62 -0.55 -34.77 26.45
N ARG A 63 0.21 -34.45 27.50
CA ARG A 63 1.40 -33.60 27.38
C ARG A 63 2.58 -34.50 27.03
N THR A 64 3.15 -34.31 25.84
CA THR A 64 4.22 -35.17 25.30
C THR A 64 5.48 -34.35 25.02
N GLU A 65 6.63 -35.00 25.14
CA GLU A 65 7.91 -34.44 24.71
C GLU A 65 8.11 -34.75 23.22
N LEU A 66 8.30 -33.72 22.40
CA LEU A 66 8.46 -33.84 20.95
C LEU A 66 9.84 -34.35 20.53
N SER A 67 10.82 -34.29 21.42
CA SER A 67 12.18 -34.77 21.18
C SER A 67 12.72 -35.49 22.42
N PRO A 68 12.21 -36.70 22.73
CA PRO A 68 12.64 -37.47 23.90
C PRO A 68 14.07 -38.00 23.73
N CYS A 69 14.70 -38.43 24.83
CA CYS A 69 16.04 -39.02 24.82
C CYS A 69 16.09 -40.38 24.09
N GLU A 70 17.28 -40.81 23.68
CA GLU A 70 17.48 -42.08 22.96
C GLU A 70 17.10 -43.29 23.82
N GLU A 71 17.33 -43.23 25.14
CA GLU A 71 16.95 -44.28 26.09
C GLU A 71 15.43 -44.46 26.13
N TYR A 72 14.66 -43.37 26.10
CA TYR A 72 13.21 -43.44 26.06
C TYR A 72 12.72 -44.06 24.75
N LYS A 73 13.27 -43.64 23.61
CA LYS A 73 12.93 -44.19 22.29
C LYS A 73 13.17 -45.70 22.21
N ALA A 74 14.25 -46.19 22.80
CA ALA A 74 14.57 -47.62 22.84
C ALA A 74 13.60 -48.43 23.72
N MET A 75 13.12 -47.84 24.82
CA MET A 75 12.34 -48.55 25.83
C MET A 75 10.82 -48.48 25.62
N VAL A 76 10.30 -47.40 25.02
CA VAL A 76 8.84 -47.13 24.98
C VAL A 76 8.01 -48.20 24.28
N LEU A 77 8.60 -48.96 23.35
CA LEU A 77 7.93 -50.06 22.63
C LEU A 77 8.47 -51.46 23.00
N ALA A 78 9.44 -51.54 23.93
CA ALA A 78 10.07 -52.81 24.29
C ALA A 78 9.06 -53.77 24.94
N GLY A 79 9.07 -55.04 24.51
CA GLY A 79 8.15 -56.08 25.02
C GLY A 79 6.79 -56.12 24.33
N LEU A 80 6.48 -55.19 23.42
CA LEU A 80 5.27 -55.24 22.60
C LEU A 80 5.43 -56.22 21.43
N ARG A 81 4.32 -56.83 21.02
CA ARG A 81 4.29 -57.67 19.82
C ARG A 81 4.46 -56.82 18.55
N PRO A 82 5.04 -57.36 17.47
CA PRO A 82 5.25 -56.61 16.22
C PRO A 82 4.00 -55.97 15.63
N ASP A 83 2.83 -56.61 15.74
CA ASP A 83 1.56 -56.07 15.25
C ASP A 83 1.13 -54.80 16.00
N ILE A 84 1.35 -54.77 17.32
CA ILE A 84 1.06 -53.59 18.15
C ILE A 84 2.03 -52.45 17.83
N VAL A 85 3.32 -52.77 17.64
CA VAL A 85 4.34 -51.79 17.26
C VAL A 85 3.95 -51.11 15.93
N LEU A 86 3.58 -51.90 14.93
CA LEU A 86 3.17 -51.38 13.63
C LEU A 86 1.88 -50.55 13.70
N ASP A 87 0.90 -50.94 14.52
CA ASP A 87 -0.31 -50.14 14.74
C ASP A 87 0.01 -48.77 15.36
N ILE A 88 0.86 -48.74 16.40
CA ILE A 88 1.30 -47.50 17.05
C ILE A 88 2.04 -46.60 16.05
N SER A 89 2.99 -47.15 15.28
CA SER A 89 3.71 -46.40 14.26
C SER A 89 2.78 -45.84 13.18
N SER A 90 1.81 -46.64 12.71
CA SER A 90 0.82 -46.22 11.72
C SER A 90 -0.01 -45.03 12.23
N ARG A 91 -0.49 -45.08 13.47
CA ARG A 91 -1.25 -43.98 14.09
C ARG A 91 -0.41 -42.72 14.26
N ALA A 92 0.85 -42.85 14.66
CA ALA A 92 1.77 -41.72 14.77
C ALA A 92 2.02 -41.05 13.41
N LEU A 93 2.21 -41.84 12.35
CA LEU A 93 2.35 -41.31 10.98
C LEU A 93 1.06 -40.66 10.46
N ALA A 94 -0.11 -41.23 10.79
CA ALA A 94 -1.40 -40.64 10.46
C ALA A 94 -1.60 -39.27 11.13
N PHE A 95 -1.18 -39.14 12.40
CA PHE A 95 -1.18 -37.86 13.10
C PHE A 95 -0.32 -36.81 12.38
N TRP A 96 0.93 -37.16 12.01
CA TRP A 96 1.79 -36.24 11.26
C TRP A 96 1.23 -35.89 9.89
N SER A 97 0.70 -36.88 9.17
CA SER A 97 0.06 -36.66 7.87
C SER A 97 -1.12 -35.70 7.97
N TYR A 98 -1.94 -35.83 9.03
CA TYR A 98 -3.03 -34.90 9.31
C TYR A 98 -2.50 -33.49 9.58
N GLN A 99 -1.45 -33.34 10.41
CA GLN A 99 -0.87 -32.03 10.73
C GLN A 99 -0.31 -31.33 9.50
N VAL A 100 0.44 -32.05 8.65
CA VAL A 100 0.98 -31.53 7.39
C VAL A 100 -0.15 -31.15 6.43
N HIS A 101 -1.19 -31.98 6.32
CA HIS A 101 -2.33 -31.70 5.45
C HIS A 101 -3.10 -30.45 5.90
N GLN A 102 -3.40 -30.33 7.19
CA GLN A 102 -4.09 -29.18 7.75
C GLN A 102 -3.29 -27.89 7.52
N GLU A 103 -1.97 -27.94 7.71
CA GLU A 103 -1.10 -26.80 7.47
C GLU A 103 -1.08 -26.41 5.99
N ARG A 104 -1.01 -27.38 5.09
CA ARG A 104 -1.09 -27.14 3.64
C ARG A 104 -2.40 -26.47 3.25
N MET A 105 -3.54 -26.97 3.72
CA MET A 105 -4.85 -26.38 3.45
C MET A 105 -4.94 -24.93 3.96
N TYR A 106 -4.37 -24.66 5.14
CA TYR A 106 -4.30 -23.30 5.67
C TYR A 106 -3.45 -22.37 4.79
N GLN A 107 -2.28 -22.84 4.35
CA GLN A 107 -1.40 -22.07 3.46
C GLN A 107 -2.06 -21.78 2.11
N GLU A 108 -2.71 -22.78 1.51
CA GLU A 108 -3.45 -22.63 0.25
C GLU A 108 -4.57 -21.60 0.38
N TYR A 109 -5.35 -21.65 1.47
CA TYR A 109 -6.38 -20.64 1.74
C TYR A 109 -5.79 -19.23 1.91
N SER A 110 -4.71 -19.10 2.69
CA SER A 110 -4.03 -17.82 2.92
C SER A 110 -3.50 -17.21 1.62
N LEU A 111 -2.88 -18.05 0.77
CA LEU A 111 -2.38 -17.65 -0.54
C LEU A 111 -3.51 -17.20 -1.47
N SER A 112 -4.61 -17.94 -1.53
CA SER A 112 -5.78 -17.57 -2.34
C SER A 112 -6.38 -16.22 -1.91
N ARG A 113 -6.45 -15.98 -0.60
CA ARG A 113 -6.90 -14.68 -0.07
C ARG A 113 -5.94 -13.54 -0.44
N ALA A 114 -4.64 -13.76 -0.32
CA ALA A 114 -3.62 -12.78 -0.69
C ALA A 114 -3.65 -12.48 -2.20
N ASP A 115 -3.78 -13.50 -3.05
CA ASP A 115 -3.91 -13.36 -4.51
C ASP A 115 -5.14 -12.52 -4.90
N THR A 116 -6.28 -12.75 -4.25
CA THR A 116 -7.50 -11.96 -4.45
C THR A 116 -7.27 -10.48 -4.08
N GLN A 117 -6.60 -10.21 -2.96
CA GLN A 117 -6.28 -8.85 -2.53
C GLN A 117 -5.31 -8.16 -3.50
N LEU A 118 -4.30 -8.88 -4.00
CA LEU A 118 -3.35 -8.37 -4.99
C LEU A 118 -4.05 -7.98 -6.28
N LYS A 119 -4.92 -8.84 -6.82
CA LYS A 119 -5.71 -8.55 -8.03
C LYS A 119 -6.62 -7.34 -7.86
N GLN A 120 -7.23 -7.19 -6.69
CA GLN A 120 -8.06 -6.01 -6.38
C GLN A 120 -7.21 -4.73 -6.34
N MET A 121 -6.04 -4.78 -5.69
CA MET A 121 -5.12 -3.66 -5.60
C MET A 121 -4.57 -3.25 -6.98
N GLU A 122 -4.19 -4.22 -7.80
CA GLU A 122 -3.74 -4.02 -9.18
C GLU A 122 -4.81 -3.32 -10.02
N LYS A 123 -6.08 -3.75 -9.89
CA LYS A 123 -7.21 -3.09 -10.57
C LYS A 123 -7.36 -1.62 -10.15
N VAL A 124 -7.28 -1.33 -8.84
CA VAL A 124 -7.37 0.05 -8.32
C VAL A 124 -6.22 0.91 -8.84
N LEU A 125 -5.00 0.38 -8.80
CA LEU A 125 -3.81 1.09 -9.28
C LEU A 125 -3.91 1.41 -10.77
N ASN A 126 -4.35 0.45 -11.59
CA ASN A 126 -4.55 0.65 -13.02
C ASN A 126 -5.62 1.72 -13.30
N GLN A 127 -6.73 1.72 -12.56
CA GLN A 127 -7.77 2.74 -12.68
C GLN A 127 -7.26 4.14 -12.31
N GLN A 128 -6.49 4.25 -11.21
CA GLN A 128 -5.90 5.53 -10.81
C GLN A 128 -4.88 6.04 -11.84
N ASN A 129 -4.06 5.15 -12.40
CA ASN A 129 -3.11 5.53 -13.45
C ASN A 129 -3.83 6.02 -14.70
N GLN A 130 -4.91 5.37 -15.13
CA GLN A 130 -5.73 5.83 -16.25
C GLN A 130 -6.34 7.21 -15.99
N SER A 131 -6.88 7.46 -14.78
CA SER A 131 -7.40 8.79 -14.39
C SER A 131 -6.32 9.86 -14.46
N ARG A 132 -5.13 9.57 -13.92
CA ARG A 132 -3.98 10.49 -13.94
C ARG A 132 -3.50 10.79 -15.35
N GLU A 133 -3.46 9.79 -16.24
CA GLU A 133 -3.10 9.99 -17.65
C GLU A 133 -4.09 10.93 -18.37
N ILE A 134 -5.39 10.79 -18.08
CA ILE A 134 -6.42 11.69 -18.61
C ILE A 134 -6.22 13.12 -18.09
N GLU A 135 -6.03 13.30 -16.78
CA GLU A 135 -5.78 14.61 -16.16
C GLU A 135 -4.50 15.26 -16.69
N LEU A 136 -3.41 14.50 -16.82
CA LEU A 136 -2.15 14.97 -17.41
C LEU A 136 -2.34 15.43 -18.85
N THR A 137 -3.11 14.70 -19.64
CA THR A 137 -3.41 15.06 -21.03
C THR A 137 -4.25 16.35 -21.10
N ALA A 138 -5.25 16.49 -20.23
CA ALA A 138 -6.07 17.70 -20.12
C ALA A 138 -5.22 18.93 -19.74
N MET A 139 -4.39 18.82 -18.70
CA MET A 139 -3.50 19.90 -18.27
C MET A 139 -2.49 20.28 -19.36
N ARG A 140 -1.95 19.31 -20.11
CA ARG A 140 -1.09 19.60 -21.27
C ARG A 140 -1.83 20.40 -22.34
N GLY A 141 -3.11 20.09 -22.58
CA GLY A 141 -3.98 20.85 -23.48
C GLY A 141 -4.21 22.29 -23.01
N GLU A 142 -4.49 22.49 -21.73
CA GLU A 142 -4.66 23.82 -21.12
C GLU A 142 -3.37 24.66 -21.20
N ILE A 143 -2.22 24.05 -20.92
CA ILE A 143 -0.92 24.73 -21.06
C ILE A 143 -0.71 25.17 -22.52
N ALA A 144 -1.05 24.31 -23.49
CA ALA A 144 -0.92 24.66 -24.91
C ALA A 144 -1.85 25.81 -25.32
N SER A 145 -3.10 25.82 -24.84
CA SER A 145 -4.05 26.90 -25.11
C SER A 145 -3.61 28.23 -24.48
N LEU A 146 -3.19 28.21 -23.20
CA LEU A 146 -2.68 29.38 -22.49
C LEU A 146 -1.42 29.95 -23.15
N LYS A 147 -0.52 29.10 -23.64
CA LYS A 147 0.65 29.55 -24.41
C LYS A 147 0.25 30.32 -25.67
N LYS A 148 -0.76 29.83 -26.40
CA LYS A 148 -1.28 30.53 -27.60
C LYS A 148 -1.90 31.88 -27.24
N VAL A 149 -2.72 31.92 -26.19
CA VAL A 149 -3.32 33.17 -25.70
C VAL A 149 -2.24 34.17 -25.26
N MET A 150 -1.22 33.73 -24.55
CA MET A 150 -0.09 34.57 -24.13
C MET A 150 0.63 35.18 -25.35
N GLU A 151 0.85 34.40 -26.40
CA GLU A 151 1.50 34.89 -27.61
C GLU A 151 0.63 35.92 -28.36
N GLU A 152 -0.69 35.72 -28.39
CA GLU A 152 -1.63 36.71 -28.92
C GLU A 152 -1.61 38.02 -28.11
N TYR A 153 -1.55 37.95 -26.78
CA TYR A 153 -1.42 39.13 -25.92
C TYR A 153 -0.09 39.85 -26.15
N LYS A 154 1.02 39.13 -26.27
CA LYS A 154 2.33 39.73 -26.61
C LYS A 154 2.27 40.49 -27.94
N ARG A 155 1.66 39.89 -28.97
CA ARG A 155 1.49 40.54 -30.27
C ARG A 155 0.66 41.83 -30.16
N LYS A 156 -0.48 41.77 -29.47
CA LYS A 156 -1.35 42.95 -29.24
C LYS A 156 -0.61 44.04 -28.45
N TYR A 157 0.17 43.66 -27.44
CA TYR A 157 0.96 44.59 -26.65
C TYR A 157 2.00 45.32 -27.52
N SER A 158 2.72 44.59 -28.38
CA SER A 158 3.67 45.19 -29.34
C SER A 158 2.99 46.21 -30.25
N GLU A 159 1.84 45.85 -30.83
CA GLU A 159 1.07 46.73 -31.72
C GLU A 159 0.61 48.03 -31.02
N VAL A 160 0.11 47.91 -29.78
CA VAL A 160 -0.30 49.09 -28.99
C VAL A 160 0.90 49.95 -28.61
N SER A 161 2.02 49.32 -28.22
CA SER A 161 3.27 50.02 -27.90
C SER A 161 3.79 50.83 -29.08
N GLU A 162 3.82 50.25 -30.29
CA GLU A 162 4.22 50.93 -31.52
C GLU A 162 3.30 52.13 -31.84
N ARG A 163 1.98 51.95 -31.74
CA ARG A 163 1.01 53.04 -31.93
C ARG A 163 1.20 54.18 -30.93
N LEU A 164 1.50 53.85 -29.67
CA LEU A 164 1.77 54.85 -28.63
C LEU A 164 3.04 55.63 -28.93
N MET A 165 4.12 54.95 -29.36
CA MET A 165 5.36 55.62 -29.77
C MET A 165 5.13 56.58 -30.95
N GLU A 166 4.37 56.16 -31.96
CA GLU A 166 4.03 57.00 -33.11
C GLU A 166 3.19 58.21 -32.69
N ARG A 167 2.20 58.02 -31.80
CA ARG A 167 1.42 59.13 -31.23
C ARG A 167 2.28 60.10 -30.44
N ASN A 168 3.21 59.62 -29.61
CA ASN A 168 4.14 60.49 -28.89
C ASN A 168 5.03 61.31 -29.84
N ARG A 169 5.51 60.71 -30.94
CA ARG A 169 6.27 61.45 -31.96
C ARG A 169 5.43 62.54 -32.64
N GLN A 170 4.17 62.23 -32.99
CA GLN A 170 3.25 63.21 -33.58
C GLN A 170 2.95 64.34 -32.60
N TYR A 171 2.71 64.02 -31.33
CA TYR A 171 2.48 64.99 -30.27
C TYR A 171 3.67 65.93 -30.10
N GLN A 172 4.91 65.41 -30.03
CA GLN A 172 6.13 66.22 -29.94
C GLN A 172 6.29 67.16 -31.14
N LYS A 173 6.00 66.70 -32.37
CA LYS A 173 6.01 67.55 -33.56
C LYS A 173 4.98 68.69 -33.45
N LEU A 174 3.76 68.36 -33.03
CA LEU A 174 2.68 69.34 -32.88
C LEU A 174 2.99 70.38 -31.79
N GLN A 175 3.55 69.92 -30.67
CA GLN A 175 4.05 70.77 -29.58
C GLN A 175 5.09 71.77 -30.10
N GLY A 176 6.10 71.28 -30.84
CA GLY A 176 7.14 72.14 -31.40
C GLY A 176 6.59 73.17 -32.40
N LEU A 177 5.61 72.79 -33.22
CA LEU A 177 4.92 73.74 -34.12
C LEU A 177 4.13 74.79 -33.32
N TYR A 178 3.40 74.38 -32.28
CA TYR A 178 2.65 75.29 -31.42
C TYR A 178 3.56 76.29 -30.72
N ASP A 179 4.68 75.83 -30.14
CA ASP A 179 5.65 76.69 -29.47
C ASP A 179 6.27 77.70 -30.45
N SER A 180 6.58 77.26 -31.67
CA SER A 180 7.08 78.14 -32.75
C SER A 180 6.06 79.21 -33.13
N LEU A 181 4.78 78.84 -33.24
CA LEU A 181 3.69 79.75 -33.59
C LEU A 181 3.42 80.75 -32.46
N ARG A 182 3.50 80.31 -31.19
CA ARG A 182 3.40 81.15 -29.99
C ARG A 182 4.52 82.19 -29.95
N LEU A 183 5.76 81.78 -30.18
CA LEU A 183 6.93 82.67 -30.29
C LEU A 183 6.73 83.71 -31.40
N ARG A 184 6.27 83.28 -32.59
CA ARG A 184 6.00 84.19 -33.72
C ARG A 184 4.93 85.23 -33.39
N ASN A 185 3.82 84.83 -32.77
CA ASN A 185 2.75 85.75 -32.38
C ASN A 185 3.16 86.71 -31.24
N MET A 186 4.04 86.29 -30.33
CA MET A 186 4.64 87.19 -29.33
C MET A 186 5.52 88.27 -29.97
N VAL A 187 6.28 87.93 -31.01
CA VAL A 187 7.10 88.88 -31.78
C VAL A 187 6.23 89.85 -32.59
N VAL A 188 5.14 89.37 -33.20
CA VAL A 188 4.20 90.22 -33.96
C VAL A 188 3.39 91.15 -33.04
N GLY A 189 2.94 90.66 -31.87
CA GLY A 189 2.23 91.48 -30.87
C GLY A 189 3.10 92.49 -30.13
N ALA A 190 4.42 92.34 -30.15
CA ALA A 190 5.37 93.37 -29.70
C ALA A 190 5.57 94.46 -30.76
N GLY A 191 5.52 94.12 -32.05
CA GLY A 191 5.62 95.07 -33.16
C GLY A 191 4.45 96.05 -33.26
N GLU A 192 3.25 95.68 -32.79
CA GLU A 192 2.09 96.59 -32.74
C GLU A 192 2.08 97.52 -31.51
N ARG A 193 2.99 97.32 -30.52
CA ARG A 193 3.11 98.19 -29.34
C ARG A 193 4.21 99.25 -29.46
N GLU A 194 4.97 99.28 -30.56
CA GLU A 194 6.09 100.20 -30.79
C GLU A 194 5.87 101.16 -31.99
N THR A 195 4.64 101.60 -32.25
CA THR A 195 4.40 102.80 -33.07
C THR A 195 3.71 103.88 -32.24
N PRO A 196 4.45 104.91 -31.76
CA PRO A 196 3.86 106.12 -31.19
C PRO A 196 3.17 106.94 -32.28
N LEU A 197 1.98 107.43 -31.97
CA LEU A 197 1.25 108.46 -32.71
C LEU A 197 2.16 109.66 -32.99
N LEU A 198 2.30 110.01 -34.28
CA LEU A 198 2.44 111.38 -34.80
C LEU A 198 2.00 111.40 -36.26
#